data_AF-A0A2N2JA76-F1
#
_entry.id   AF-A0A2N2JA76-F1
#
_cell.length_a   1.000
_cell.length_b   1.000
_cell.length_c   1.000
_cell.angle_alpha   90.00
_cell.angle_beta   90.00
_cell.angle_gamma   90.00
#
_symmetry.space_group_name_H-M   'P 1'
#
loop_
_entity.id
_entity.type
_entity.pdbx_description
1 polymer ?
#
loop_
_entity_poly.entity_id
_entity_poly.type
_entity_poly.pdbx_seq_one_letter_code
_entity_poly.pdbx_strand_id
1 'polypeptide(L)'
;MRHASRSLVAVALLASLTGCPGEDVVDVPDTSPDVSDAVSDTLEPDTSGVDSVTPDTVTPDTVTPDTVEPDTVTPDTVEPDTVTPDTVTPDTVEPDTVVPPPSGETCADPLVVDALPYTLTVDTSAFADDLSTGGACGLGGDRGAGSGDVVIAFTAPTTGLYRWTKPDPGGPALITTAAACDGPALDGCDGASGDLWAGGAWTLWRTAGETMFYAIDGWFPGDHGPTTLTLEAVDATACTTYCGLVTTACTGAAAQYTSYTHCLDYCETWAALPPGDPAADPTGANTVACRAHEAALAPADPATRCPAAGPTGAGTC
;
A
#
# COMPACT_ATOMS: atom_id res chain seq x y z
N MET A 1 41.50 40.42 -47.49
CA MET A 1 42.71 41.17 -47.07
C MET A 1 42.98 40.86 -45.60
N ARG A 2 44.26 40.87 -45.17
CA ARG A 2 44.84 41.08 -43.80
C ARG A 2 43.87 40.93 -42.58
N HIS A 3 44.05 39.93 -41.70
CA HIS A 3 45.02 39.81 -40.58
C HIS A 3 44.65 40.55 -39.26
N ALA A 4 44.89 39.85 -38.13
CA ALA A 4 44.93 40.33 -36.72
C ALA A 4 43.57 40.69 -36.07
N SER A 5 43.36 40.65 -34.74
CA SER A 5 44.24 40.24 -33.62
C SER A 5 43.45 39.77 -32.37
N ARG A 6 44.16 39.23 -31.36
CA ARG A 6 43.65 38.82 -30.04
C ARG A 6 43.21 40.00 -29.15
N SER A 7 42.31 39.76 -28.19
CA SER A 7 42.56 40.12 -26.77
C SER A 7 41.65 39.35 -25.79
N LEU A 8 42.16 39.08 -24.58
CA LEU A 8 41.38 38.57 -23.44
C LEU A 8 40.76 39.74 -22.67
N VAL A 9 39.60 39.50 -22.04
CA VAL A 9 39.26 40.13 -20.75
C VAL A 9 38.55 39.09 -19.89
N ALA A 10 39.17 38.72 -18.76
CA ALA A 10 38.50 38.04 -17.66
C ALA A 10 38.17 39.09 -16.59
N VAL A 11 36.95 39.06 -16.05
CA VAL A 11 36.54 39.93 -14.94
C VAL A 11 36.19 39.04 -13.74
N ALA A 12 37.00 39.15 -12.70
CA ALA A 12 36.72 38.55 -11.40
C ALA A 12 35.79 39.47 -10.60
N LEU A 13 34.96 38.88 -9.73
CA LEU A 13 34.30 39.62 -8.64
C LEU A 13 34.79 39.08 -7.28
N LEU A 14 35.46 39.99 -6.57
CA LEU A 14 35.84 39.92 -5.16
C LEU A 14 34.58 40.08 -4.28
N ALA A 15 34.56 39.88 -2.96
CA ALA A 15 35.32 39.07 -2.00
C ALA A 15 34.78 39.43 -0.60
N SER A 16 34.85 38.52 0.39
CA SER A 16 34.92 38.92 1.81
C SER A 16 35.32 37.75 2.73
N LEU A 17 36.53 37.83 3.28
CA LEU A 17 37.06 37.02 4.39
C LEU A 17 37.84 37.95 5.31
N THR A 18 37.44 38.05 6.58
CA THR A 18 38.22 38.57 7.74
C THR A 18 37.36 38.38 9.01
N GLY A 19 37.86 37.90 10.16
CA GLY A 19 39.19 37.41 10.50
C GLY A 19 39.25 36.69 11.87
N CYS A 20 40.43 36.16 12.22
CA CYS A 20 40.80 35.39 13.44
C CYS A 20 41.07 36.31 14.67
N PRO A 21 41.72 35.93 15.83
CA PRO A 21 42.40 34.69 16.32
C PRO A 21 41.79 34.16 17.66
N GLY A 22 42.21 33.13 18.42
CA GLY A 22 43.51 32.44 18.66
C GLY A 22 44.15 32.92 20.00
N GLU A 23 44.86 32.14 20.85
CA GLU A 23 45.33 30.72 20.90
C GLU A 23 45.69 30.35 22.38
N ASP A 24 45.75 29.08 22.85
CA ASP A 24 46.69 28.54 23.91
C ASP A 24 46.42 27.11 24.49
N VAL A 25 47.43 26.52 25.15
CA VAL A 25 47.66 25.06 25.40
C VAL A 25 48.00 24.73 26.87
N VAL A 26 47.63 23.55 27.41
CA VAL A 26 48.32 22.87 28.55
C VAL A 26 48.09 21.34 28.60
N ASP A 27 49.09 20.62 29.12
CA ASP A 27 49.29 19.16 29.19
C ASP A 27 48.83 18.49 30.52
N VAL A 28 48.27 17.24 30.45
CA VAL A 28 48.66 15.95 31.12
C VAL A 28 48.98 15.91 32.66
N PRO A 29 48.80 14.80 33.46
CA PRO A 29 48.44 13.37 33.19
C PRO A 29 47.34 12.69 34.08
N ASP A 30 46.92 11.50 33.62
CA ASP A 30 46.72 10.18 34.31
C ASP A 30 46.45 10.06 35.84
N THR A 31 45.42 9.28 36.21
CA THR A 31 45.57 8.17 37.19
C THR A 31 44.36 7.22 37.21
N SER A 32 44.59 5.94 36.89
CA SER A 32 43.72 4.79 37.24
C SER A 32 43.78 4.48 38.75
N PRO A 33 42.78 3.81 39.35
CA PRO A 33 42.91 2.34 39.50
C PRO A 33 41.61 1.52 39.30
N ASP A 34 41.75 0.51 38.45
CA ASP A 34 41.50 -0.94 38.63
C ASP A 34 40.71 -1.51 39.85
N VAL A 35 40.34 -2.78 39.67
CA VAL A 35 39.92 -3.85 40.59
C VAL A 35 38.43 -4.00 40.94
N SER A 36 37.86 -5.07 40.39
CA SER A 36 36.65 -5.77 40.78
C SER A 36 36.74 -6.43 42.16
N ASP A 37 35.64 -6.49 42.93
CA ASP A 37 35.31 -7.76 43.61
C ASP A 37 33.85 -7.88 44.06
N ALA A 38 33.45 -9.11 44.36
CA ALA A 38 32.06 -9.50 44.60
C ALA A 38 31.52 -9.15 46.00
N VAL A 39 30.21 -8.90 46.07
CA VAL A 39 29.38 -9.39 47.19
C VAL A 39 27.98 -9.75 46.68
N SER A 40 27.63 -11.02 46.80
CA SER A 40 26.23 -11.47 46.76
C SER A 40 25.66 -11.24 48.14
N ASP A 41 24.62 -10.41 48.27
CA ASP A 41 23.86 -10.31 49.53
C ASP A 41 22.53 -11.05 49.39
N THR A 42 22.19 -11.80 50.44
CA THR A 42 21.18 -12.86 50.43
C THR A 42 20.25 -12.60 51.60
N LEU A 43 19.09 -11.98 51.34
CA LEU A 43 18.12 -11.74 52.40
C LEU A 43 17.33 -13.01 52.68
N GLU A 44 17.58 -13.57 53.87
CA GLU A 44 16.91 -14.75 54.42
C GLU A 44 15.40 -14.51 54.67
N PRO A 45 14.57 -15.57 54.70
CA PRO A 45 13.14 -15.43 54.93
C PRO A 45 12.81 -15.36 56.43
N ASP A 46 12.29 -14.23 56.90
CA ASP A 46 11.72 -14.14 58.25
C ASP A 46 10.40 -14.92 58.36
N THR A 47 10.43 -16.01 59.13
CA THR A 47 9.25 -16.78 59.55
C THR A 47 8.87 -16.45 60.99
N SER A 48 7.71 -15.83 61.23
CA SER A 48 7.12 -15.76 62.57
C SER A 48 5.61 -15.51 62.55
N GLY A 49 4.88 -16.12 63.50
CA GLY A 49 3.54 -15.68 63.90
C GLY A 49 2.35 -16.34 63.20
N VAL A 50 2.05 -17.60 63.53
CA VAL A 50 0.67 -18.11 63.39
C VAL A 50 -0.12 -17.57 64.58
N ASP A 51 -1.20 -16.83 64.36
CA ASP A 51 -2.12 -16.43 65.42
C ASP A 51 -3.52 -16.98 65.12
N SER A 52 -4.07 -17.76 66.06
CA SER A 52 -5.29 -18.53 65.86
C SER A 52 -6.48 -17.83 66.53
N VAL A 53 -7.24 -17.06 65.76
CA VAL A 53 -8.53 -16.53 66.22
C VAL A 53 -9.62 -17.60 66.13
N THR A 54 -10.02 -18.11 67.29
CA THR A 54 -11.21 -18.96 67.47
C THR A 54 -12.49 -18.11 67.42
N PRO A 55 -13.47 -18.39 66.55
CA PRO A 55 -14.77 -17.71 66.60
C PRO A 55 -15.61 -18.20 67.78
N ASP A 56 -16.14 -17.28 68.59
CA ASP A 56 -17.11 -17.58 69.64
C ASP A 56 -18.46 -18.05 69.05
N THR A 57 -18.96 -19.18 69.54
CA THR A 57 -20.30 -19.69 69.19
C THR A 57 -21.38 -18.99 70.01
N VAL A 58 -22.16 -18.12 69.38
CA VAL A 58 -23.40 -17.57 69.95
C VAL A 58 -24.56 -18.55 69.74
N THR A 59 -25.12 -19.07 70.82
CA THR A 59 -26.40 -19.82 70.81
C THR A 59 -27.59 -18.86 70.79
N PRO A 60 -28.49 -18.93 69.80
CA PRO A 60 -29.74 -18.17 69.83
C PRO A 60 -30.73 -18.76 70.82
N ASP A 61 -31.32 -17.92 71.68
CA ASP A 61 -32.44 -18.31 72.54
C ASP A 61 -33.72 -18.59 71.73
N THR A 62 -34.41 -19.68 72.06
CA THR A 62 -35.72 -20.02 71.47
C THR A 62 -36.83 -19.23 72.16
N VAL A 63 -37.39 -18.24 71.46
CA VAL A 63 -38.68 -17.62 71.80
C VAL A 63 -39.83 -18.41 71.17
N THR A 64 -40.70 -18.99 72.00
CA THR A 64 -42.01 -19.51 71.57
C THR A 64 -42.98 -18.35 71.31
N PRO A 65 -43.56 -18.22 70.10
CA PRO A 65 -44.65 -17.28 69.86
C PRO A 65 -45.96 -17.78 70.46
N ASP A 66 -46.66 -16.92 71.20
CA ASP A 66 -48.04 -17.19 71.62
C ASP A 66 -48.99 -17.13 70.41
N THR A 67 -49.90 -18.11 70.31
CA THR A 67 -50.95 -18.12 69.30
C THR A 67 -52.10 -17.19 69.69
N VAL A 68 -52.28 -16.11 68.93
CA VAL A 68 -53.51 -15.32 68.89
C VAL A 68 -54.46 -15.87 67.83
N GLU A 69 -55.71 -16.14 68.19
CA GLU A 69 -56.77 -16.40 67.21
C GLU A 69 -57.11 -15.11 66.45
N PRO A 70 -57.16 -15.11 65.11
CA PRO A 70 -57.55 -13.94 64.35
C PRO A 70 -59.08 -13.82 64.27
N ASP A 71 -59.63 -12.69 64.73
CA ASP A 71 -61.03 -12.31 64.50
C ASP A 71 -61.34 -12.23 62.99
N THR A 72 -62.45 -12.84 62.58
CA THR A 72 -62.89 -12.81 61.18
C THR A 72 -63.56 -11.48 60.83
N VAL A 73 -62.82 -10.61 60.14
CA VAL A 73 -63.40 -9.49 59.37
C VAL A 73 -63.90 -9.98 58.01
N THR A 74 -65.20 -9.84 57.74
CA THR A 74 -65.75 -9.95 56.39
C THR A 74 -65.23 -8.82 55.51
N PRO A 75 -64.57 -9.09 54.37
CA PRO A 75 -64.19 -8.04 53.43
C PRO A 75 -65.41 -7.53 52.68
N ASP A 76 -65.59 -6.21 52.62
CA ASP A 76 -66.51 -5.58 51.68
C ASP A 76 -66.02 -5.79 50.24
N THR A 77 -66.89 -6.27 49.36
CA THR A 77 -66.58 -6.46 47.94
C THR A 77 -66.62 -5.13 47.20
N VAL A 78 -65.44 -4.55 46.93
CA VAL A 78 -65.26 -3.57 45.85
C VAL A 78 -65.27 -4.28 44.50
N GLU A 79 -66.09 -3.81 43.56
CA GLU A 79 -65.99 -4.24 42.16
C GLU A 79 -64.63 -3.77 41.59
N PRO A 80 -63.86 -4.63 40.90
CA PRO A 80 -62.62 -4.20 40.26
C PRO A 80 -62.94 -3.32 39.05
N ASP A 81 -62.39 -2.10 39.01
CA ASP A 81 -62.37 -1.29 37.79
C ASP A 81 -61.63 -2.07 36.68
N THR A 82 -62.30 -2.29 35.56
CA THR A 82 -61.71 -2.96 34.39
C THR A 82 -60.76 -2.01 33.68
N VAL A 83 -59.49 -2.02 34.07
CA VAL A 83 -58.40 -1.49 33.22
C VAL A 83 -58.26 -2.38 31.99
N THR A 84 -58.67 -1.85 30.84
CA THR A 84 -58.33 -2.43 29.54
C THR A 84 -56.80 -2.40 29.39
N PRO A 85 -56.11 -3.53 29.19
CA PRO A 85 -54.69 -3.51 28.90
C PRO A 85 -54.48 -2.83 27.55
N ASP A 86 -53.65 -1.79 27.50
CA ASP A 86 -53.19 -1.23 26.23
C ASP A 86 -52.43 -2.33 25.47
N THR A 87 -52.93 -2.68 24.28
CA THR A 87 -52.23 -3.60 23.38
C THR A 87 -50.99 -2.90 22.83
N VAL A 88 -49.86 -3.08 23.51
CA VAL A 88 -48.55 -2.93 22.91
C VAL A 88 -48.41 -3.95 21.79
N THR A 89 -48.62 -3.48 20.55
CA THR A 89 -48.16 -4.19 19.37
C THR A 89 -46.65 -4.36 19.52
N PRO A 90 -46.09 -5.58 19.52
CA PRO A 90 -44.65 -5.74 19.46
C PRO A 90 -44.17 -5.10 18.16
N ASP A 91 -43.21 -4.18 18.25
CA ASP A 91 -42.55 -3.67 17.06
C ASP A 91 -41.93 -4.87 16.33
N THR A 92 -42.41 -5.14 15.11
CA THR A 92 -41.71 -6.02 14.18
C THR A 92 -40.42 -5.33 13.81
N VAL A 93 -39.35 -5.69 14.52
CA VAL A 93 -37.99 -5.64 13.97
C VAL A 93 -38.03 -6.44 12.67
N GLU A 94 -38.11 -5.73 11.55
CA GLU A 94 -37.68 -6.27 10.27
C GLU A 94 -36.23 -6.75 10.48
N PRO A 95 -35.89 -8.00 10.12
CA PRO A 95 -34.51 -8.42 10.13
C PRO A 95 -33.73 -7.46 9.22
N ASP A 96 -32.68 -6.83 9.75
CA ASP A 96 -31.74 -6.07 8.93
C ASP A 96 -31.31 -6.97 7.78
N THR A 97 -31.80 -6.63 6.58
CA THR A 97 -31.52 -7.43 5.40
C THR A 97 -30.12 -7.05 4.97
N VAL A 98 -29.13 -7.74 5.56
CA VAL A 98 -27.73 -7.53 5.25
C VAL A 98 -27.53 -7.88 3.78
N VAL A 99 -27.59 -6.87 2.92
CA VAL A 99 -27.29 -7.00 1.51
C VAL A 99 -25.82 -7.41 1.44
N PRO A 100 -25.47 -8.55 0.83
CA PRO A 100 -24.07 -8.92 0.68
C PRO A 100 -23.35 -7.83 -0.14
N PRO A 101 -22.08 -7.52 0.17
CA PRO A 101 -21.32 -6.56 -0.62
C PRO A 101 -21.24 -6.99 -2.09
N PRO A 102 -21.06 -6.05 -3.02
CA PRO A 102 -20.85 -6.39 -4.43
C PRO A 102 -19.56 -7.20 -4.60
N SER A 103 -19.52 -8.10 -5.59
CA SER A 103 -18.26 -8.72 -6.01
C SER A 103 -17.30 -7.64 -6.48
N GLY A 104 -16.05 -7.70 -6.02
CA GLY A 104 -15.06 -6.64 -6.14
C GLY A 104 -14.89 -5.79 -4.89
N GLU A 105 -15.79 -5.81 -3.91
CA GLU A 105 -15.63 -5.03 -2.66
C GLU A 105 -14.37 -5.44 -1.91
N THR A 106 -14.14 -6.74 -1.72
CA THR A 106 -13.09 -7.25 -0.82
C THR A 106 -12.18 -8.26 -1.48
N CYS A 107 -10.99 -8.47 -0.90
CA CYS A 107 -10.09 -9.57 -1.25
C CYS A 107 -10.72 -10.97 -1.18
N ALA A 108 -11.85 -11.13 -0.47
CA ALA A 108 -12.53 -12.42 -0.31
C ALA A 108 -13.47 -12.78 -1.49
N ASP A 109 -13.93 -11.78 -2.25
CA ASP A 109 -14.71 -11.97 -3.49
C ASP A 109 -14.30 -10.94 -4.56
N PRO A 110 -13.04 -11.00 -5.06
CA PRO A 110 -12.53 -10.05 -6.04
C PRO A 110 -13.10 -10.32 -7.44
N LEU A 111 -13.17 -9.30 -8.29
CA LEU A 111 -13.53 -9.50 -9.69
C LEU A 111 -12.40 -10.29 -10.41
N VAL A 112 -12.72 -11.50 -10.87
CA VAL A 112 -11.72 -12.36 -11.53
C VAL A 112 -11.63 -12.04 -13.02
N VAL A 113 -10.42 -11.80 -13.50
CA VAL A 113 -10.10 -11.68 -14.93
C VAL A 113 -9.85 -13.09 -15.52
N ASP A 114 -10.75 -13.54 -16.38
CA ASP A 114 -10.73 -14.88 -16.99
C ASP A 114 -10.07 -14.93 -18.38
N ALA A 115 -10.10 -13.83 -19.13
CA ALA A 115 -9.49 -13.70 -20.46
C ALA A 115 -8.96 -12.28 -20.73
N LEU A 116 -8.06 -12.15 -21.71
CA LEU A 116 -7.54 -10.86 -22.18
C LEU A 116 -7.88 -10.64 -23.68
N PRO A 117 -8.11 -9.38 -24.11
CA PRO A 117 -8.20 -8.17 -23.28
C PRO A 117 -9.47 -8.19 -22.40
N TYR A 118 -9.33 -7.69 -21.18
CA TYR A 118 -10.41 -7.56 -20.21
C TYR A 118 -10.80 -6.08 -20.09
N THR A 119 -12.08 -5.76 -20.29
CA THR A 119 -12.60 -4.41 -20.05
C THR A 119 -13.46 -4.40 -18.80
N LEU A 120 -12.98 -3.71 -17.78
CA LEU A 120 -13.80 -3.31 -16.64
C LEU A 120 -14.61 -2.07 -17.00
N THR A 121 -15.91 -2.11 -16.71
CA THR A 121 -16.75 -0.91 -16.62
C THR A 121 -17.50 -1.01 -15.30
N VAL A 122 -17.17 -0.12 -14.36
CA VAL A 122 -17.66 -0.13 -12.98
C VAL A 122 -17.96 1.29 -12.53
N ASP A 123 -18.89 1.45 -11.59
CA ASP A 123 -19.10 2.70 -10.86
C ASP A 123 -18.63 2.49 -9.41
N THR A 124 -17.50 3.07 -9.05
CA THR A 124 -16.91 2.84 -7.72
C THR A 124 -17.69 3.50 -6.59
N SER A 125 -18.68 4.36 -6.90
CA SER A 125 -19.58 4.92 -5.88
C SER A 125 -20.55 3.89 -5.28
N ALA A 126 -20.60 2.67 -5.84
CA ALA A 126 -21.35 1.53 -5.32
C ALA A 126 -20.58 0.69 -4.28
N PHE A 127 -19.32 1.04 -4.01
CA PHE A 127 -18.38 0.28 -3.18
C PHE A 127 -17.94 1.09 -1.96
N ALA A 128 -17.48 0.43 -0.89
CA ALA A 128 -16.97 1.10 0.31
C ALA A 128 -15.48 1.49 0.21
N ASP A 129 -15.08 2.49 1.01
CA ASP A 129 -13.68 2.80 1.38
C ASP A 129 -13.27 1.82 2.49
N ASP A 130 -13.05 0.56 2.11
CA ASP A 130 -12.66 -0.51 3.05
C ASP A 130 -11.28 -1.12 2.77
N LEU A 131 -10.67 -0.82 1.62
CA LEU A 131 -9.39 -1.36 1.20
C LEU A 131 -8.27 -0.33 1.39
N SER A 132 -7.70 -0.29 2.60
CA SER A 132 -6.57 0.61 2.82
C SER A 132 -5.35 0.16 2.01
N THR A 133 -5.00 0.93 0.99
CA THR A 133 -3.72 0.78 0.27
C THR A 133 -2.52 1.21 1.13
N GLY A 134 -2.69 1.67 2.38
CA GLY A 134 -1.60 1.84 3.35
C GLY A 134 -0.49 2.83 2.94
N GLY A 135 -0.79 3.79 2.05
CA GLY A 135 0.23 4.67 1.46
C GLY A 135 1.21 3.93 0.53
N ALA A 136 0.76 2.82 -0.06
CA ALA A 136 1.54 1.89 -0.86
C ALA A 136 2.40 2.55 -1.94
N CYS A 137 3.46 1.86 -2.31
CA CYS A 137 4.30 2.16 -3.49
C CYS A 137 5.09 3.47 -3.45
N GLY A 138 5.28 4.08 -2.26
CA GLY A 138 5.95 5.38 -2.15
C GLY A 138 5.11 6.54 -2.69
N LEU A 139 3.84 6.29 -3.01
CA LEU A 139 2.84 7.29 -3.33
C LEU A 139 2.40 8.01 -2.04
N GLY A 140 3.28 8.85 -1.48
CA GLY A 140 3.08 9.46 -0.16
C GLY A 140 1.84 10.36 -0.04
N GLY A 141 1.24 10.37 1.15
CA GLY A 141 0.00 11.09 1.50
C GLY A 141 -1.16 10.13 1.81
N ASP A 142 -2.25 10.67 2.34
CA ASP A 142 -3.49 9.93 2.62
C ASP A 142 -4.24 9.65 1.29
N ARG A 143 -3.75 8.69 0.50
CA ARG A 143 -4.34 8.30 -0.79
C ARG A 143 -5.40 7.21 -0.58
N GLY A 144 -6.44 7.24 -1.41
CA GLY A 144 -7.69 6.49 -1.27
C GLY A 144 -8.75 7.14 -0.37
N ALA A 145 -8.36 8.09 0.47
CA ALA A 145 -9.15 8.72 1.55
C ALA A 145 -10.67 8.90 1.31
N GLY A 146 -11.48 7.88 1.58
CA GLY A 146 -12.95 7.96 1.47
C GLY A 146 -13.53 7.72 0.08
N SER A 147 -12.81 7.05 -0.82
CA SER A 147 -13.32 6.62 -2.13
C SER A 147 -13.65 5.13 -2.13
N GLY A 148 -14.69 4.73 -2.87
CA GLY A 148 -15.06 3.32 -2.98
C GLY A 148 -14.02 2.53 -3.79
N ASP A 149 -13.59 1.40 -3.25
CA ASP A 149 -12.55 0.55 -3.82
C ASP A 149 -13.10 -0.59 -4.69
N VAL A 150 -12.37 -0.99 -5.72
CA VAL A 150 -12.68 -2.20 -6.49
C VAL A 150 -11.44 -3.10 -6.61
N VAL A 151 -11.53 -4.29 -6.01
CA VAL A 151 -10.52 -5.35 -6.05
C VAL A 151 -10.73 -6.25 -7.28
N ILE A 152 -9.67 -6.42 -8.06
CA ILE A 152 -9.58 -7.32 -9.22
C ILE A 152 -8.48 -8.35 -8.98
N ALA A 153 -8.77 -9.63 -9.23
CA ALA A 153 -7.78 -10.69 -9.25
C ALA A 153 -7.48 -11.13 -10.69
N PHE A 154 -6.20 -11.20 -11.05
CA PHE A 154 -5.74 -11.60 -12.38
C PHE A 154 -4.54 -12.55 -12.27
N THR A 155 -4.58 -13.66 -13.00
CA THR A 155 -3.43 -14.58 -13.09
C THR A 155 -2.81 -14.48 -14.47
N ALA A 156 -1.53 -14.13 -14.54
CA ALA A 156 -0.84 -13.90 -15.80
C ALA A 156 -0.69 -15.22 -16.61
N PRO A 157 -1.28 -15.34 -17.82
CA PRO A 157 -1.19 -16.58 -18.61
C PRO A 157 0.22 -16.83 -19.18
N THR A 158 1.02 -15.78 -19.38
CA THR A 158 2.38 -15.84 -19.92
C THR A 158 3.30 -14.84 -19.22
N THR A 159 4.61 -15.10 -19.18
CA THR A 159 5.58 -14.10 -18.73
C THR A 159 5.66 -12.99 -19.77
N GLY A 160 5.70 -11.72 -19.34
CA GLY A 160 5.82 -10.58 -20.24
C GLY A 160 5.13 -9.32 -19.72
N LEU A 161 4.81 -8.40 -20.63
CA LEU A 161 4.21 -7.11 -20.28
C LEU A 161 2.69 -7.13 -20.33
N TYR A 162 2.09 -6.51 -19.33
CA TYR A 162 0.65 -6.28 -19.20
C TYR A 162 0.38 -4.81 -18.99
N ARG A 163 -0.68 -4.31 -19.61
CA ARG A 163 -1.02 -2.89 -19.66
C ARG A 163 -2.44 -2.66 -19.18
N TRP A 164 -2.59 -1.76 -18.22
CA TRP A 164 -3.84 -1.08 -17.92
C TRP A 164 -3.93 0.19 -18.78
N THR A 165 -5.03 0.36 -19.50
CA THR A 165 -5.33 1.55 -20.31
C THR A 165 -6.64 2.17 -19.84
N LYS A 166 -6.63 3.50 -19.61
CA LYS A 166 -7.82 4.31 -19.31
C LYS A 166 -8.04 5.32 -20.45
N PRO A 167 -9.14 5.24 -21.22
CA PRO A 167 -9.33 6.05 -22.42
C PRO A 167 -9.65 7.51 -22.10
N ASP A 168 -10.44 7.76 -21.05
CA ASP A 168 -10.98 9.07 -20.71
C ASP A 168 -10.34 9.63 -19.41
N PRO A 169 -10.05 10.93 -19.33
CA PRO A 169 -9.55 11.58 -18.12
C PRO A 169 -10.61 11.76 -17.03
N GLY A 170 -10.18 11.82 -15.77
CA GLY A 170 -11.01 12.04 -14.59
C GLY A 170 -11.71 10.79 -14.05
N GLY A 171 -12.28 10.89 -12.84
CA GLY A 171 -12.84 9.76 -12.10
C GLY A 171 -11.76 8.79 -11.58
N PRO A 172 -12.16 7.75 -10.81
CA PRO A 172 -11.24 6.86 -10.12
C PRO A 172 -10.28 6.20 -11.11
N ALA A 173 -9.00 6.34 -10.78
CA ALA A 173 -7.87 6.08 -11.67
C ALA A 173 -6.54 5.85 -10.95
N LEU A 174 -6.54 5.81 -9.61
CA LEU A 174 -5.43 5.22 -8.87
C LEU A 174 -5.56 3.70 -9.03
N ILE A 175 -4.54 3.06 -9.60
CA ILE A 175 -4.43 1.61 -9.58
C ILE A 175 -3.21 1.23 -8.75
N THR A 176 -3.42 0.42 -7.71
CA THR A 176 -2.36 -0.20 -6.91
C THR A 176 -2.36 -1.71 -7.18
N THR A 177 -1.19 -2.35 -7.21
CA THR A 177 -1.08 -3.80 -7.40
C THR A 177 -0.20 -4.47 -6.36
N ALA A 178 -0.63 -5.65 -5.93
CA ALA A 178 0.00 -6.45 -4.88
C ALA A 178 -0.07 -7.94 -5.21
N ALA A 179 0.87 -8.72 -4.66
CA ALA A 179 0.95 -10.17 -4.84
C ALA A 179 0.02 -10.93 -3.87
N ALA A 180 -0.48 -10.27 -2.83
CA ALA A 180 -1.39 -10.84 -1.83
C ALA A 180 -2.49 -9.84 -1.47
N CYS A 181 -3.62 -10.37 -0.99
CA CYS A 181 -4.84 -9.64 -0.68
C CYS A 181 -5.49 -10.36 0.50
N ASP A 182 -5.24 -9.87 1.71
CA ASP A 182 -5.59 -10.55 2.97
C ASP A 182 -6.59 -9.71 3.77
N GLY A 183 -7.88 -9.92 3.49
CA GLY A 183 -8.97 -9.20 4.16
C GLY A 183 -9.18 -7.78 3.61
N PRO A 184 -9.20 -6.72 4.43
CA PRO A 184 -9.43 -5.32 4.01
C PRO A 184 -8.13 -4.61 3.58
N ALA A 185 -7.14 -5.34 3.07
CA ALA A 185 -5.85 -4.77 2.69
C ALA A 185 -5.19 -5.56 1.56
N LEU A 186 -4.55 -4.83 0.64
CA LEU A 186 -3.49 -5.37 -0.21
C LEU A 186 -2.22 -5.55 0.63
N ASP A 187 -1.64 -6.75 0.64
CA ASP A 187 -0.35 -6.97 1.33
C ASP A 187 0.82 -6.81 0.36
N GLY A 188 1.74 -5.93 0.74
CA GLY A 188 2.81 -5.42 -0.09
C GLY A 188 2.34 -4.46 -1.19
N CYS A 189 3.32 -3.93 -1.93
CA CYS A 189 3.09 -3.27 -3.20
C CYS A 189 4.13 -3.73 -4.20
N ASP A 190 3.66 -4.12 -5.37
CA ASP A 190 4.47 -4.40 -6.55
C ASP A 190 4.42 -3.25 -7.59
N GLY A 191 3.41 -2.38 -7.51
CA GLY A 191 3.41 -1.09 -8.18
C GLY A 191 2.14 -0.27 -7.95
N ALA A 192 2.17 1.00 -8.34
CA ALA A 192 0.94 1.80 -8.51
C ALA A 192 1.10 2.84 -9.63
N SER A 193 -0.02 3.33 -10.15
CA SER A 193 -0.09 4.49 -11.04
C SER A 193 -1.29 5.37 -10.73
N GLY A 194 -1.06 6.68 -10.68
CA GLY A 194 -2.11 7.70 -10.73
C GLY A 194 -2.22 8.39 -12.09
N ASP A 195 -1.32 8.09 -13.04
CA ASP A 195 -1.23 8.81 -14.31
C ASP A 195 -2.46 8.53 -15.21
N LEU A 196 -3.14 7.40 -14.98
CA LEU A 196 -4.41 7.05 -15.61
C LEU A 196 -5.53 8.07 -15.33
N TRP A 197 -5.38 8.94 -14.31
CA TRP A 197 -6.26 10.10 -14.11
C TRP A 197 -6.31 11.02 -15.33
N ALA A 198 -5.18 11.20 -16.02
CA ALA A 198 -5.10 12.07 -17.20
C ALA A 198 -5.64 11.40 -18.48
N GLY A 199 -6.07 10.13 -18.40
CA GLY A 199 -6.19 9.26 -19.56
C GLY A 199 -4.80 8.82 -20.05
N GLY A 200 -4.61 7.53 -20.31
CA GLY A 200 -3.29 6.99 -20.63
C GLY A 200 -3.17 5.50 -20.38
N ALA A 201 -1.94 5.05 -20.16
CA ALA A 201 -1.63 3.65 -19.93
C ALA A 201 -0.51 3.47 -18.90
N TRP A 202 -0.65 2.45 -18.08
CA TRP A 202 0.36 1.96 -17.14
C TRP A 202 0.72 0.52 -17.51
N THR A 203 2.01 0.20 -17.58
CA THR A 203 2.49 -1.10 -18.07
C THR A 203 3.48 -1.69 -17.07
N LEU A 204 3.30 -2.97 -16.78
CA LEU A 204 4.05 -3.74 -15.79
C LEU A 204 4.54 -5.05 -16.40
N TRP A 205 5.57 -5.65 -15.80
CA TRP A 205 5.97 -7.02 -16.10
C TRP A 205 5.30 -8.01 -15.15
N ARG A 206 4.91 -9.19 -15.64
CA ARG A 206 4.36 -10.29 -14.83
C ARG A 206 4.99 -11.62 -15.23
N THR A 207 5.05 -12.55 -14.29
CA THR A 207 5.52 -13.92 -14.51
C THR A 207 4.35 -14.87 -14.77
N ALA A 208 4.51 -15.84 -15.68
CA ALA A 208 3.45 -16.82 -15.95
C ALA A 208 3.01 -17.55 -14.67
N GLY A 209 1.69 -17.63 -14.43
CA GLY A 209 1.09 -18.27 -13.26
C GLY A 209 1.08 -17.42 -11.99
N GLU A 210 1.62 -16.20 -12.03
CA GLU A 210 1.54 -15.22 -10.95
C GLU A 210 0.12 -14.64 -10.87
N THR A 211 -0.54 -14.79 -9.72
CA THR A 211 -1.79 -14.12 -9.41
C THR A 211 -1.49 -12.79 -8.72
N MET A 212 -1.97 -11.70 -9.32
CA MET A 212 -1.87 -10.35 -8.77
C MET A 212 -3.25 -9.79 -8.52
N PHE A 213 -3.32 -8.99 -7.46
CA PHE A 213 -4.49 -8.21 -7.13
C PHE A 213 -4.27 -6.76 -7.57
N TYR A 214 -5.34 -6.11 -8.02
CA TYR A 214 -5.37 -4.69 -8.35
C TYR A 214 -6.49 -4.04 -7.54
N ALA A 215 -6.16 -2.96 -6.82
CA ALA A 215 -7.14 -2.03 -6.28
C ALA A 215 -7.34 -0.90 -7.29
N ILE A 216 -8.60 -0.55 -7.58
CA ILE A 216 -8.97 0.65 -8.33
C ILE A 216 -9.68 1.60 -7.39
N ASP A 217 -9.14 2.80 -7.28
CA ASP A 217 -9.39 3.74 -6.20
C ASP A 217 -9.38 5.20 -6.74
N GLY A 218 -9.93 6.10 -5.95
CA GLY A 218 -9.89 7.55 -6.14
C GLY A 218 -8.57 8.17 -5.71
N TRP A 219 -8.22 9.32 -6.31
CA TRP A 219 -7.01 10.05 -5.94
C TRP A 219 -7.20 10.99 -4.73
N PHE A 220 -8.44 11.36 -4.42
CA PHE A 220 -8.80 12.31 -3.36
C PHE A 220 -10.20 12.03 -2.80
N PRO A 221 -10.58 12.61 -1.64
CA PRO A 221 -11.89 12.36 -1.04
C PRO A 221 -13.06 12.71 -1.96
N GLY A 222 -13.92 11.73 -2.21
CA GLY A 222 -15.05 11.86 -3.13
C GLY A 222 -14.69 11.65 -4.61
N ASP A 223 -13.50 11.14 -4.92
CA ASP A 223 -13.12 10.72 -6.27
C ASP A 223 -13.60 9.29 -6.57
N HIS A 224 -14.91 9.13 -6.63
CA HIS A 224 -15.57 7.89 -6.99
C HIS A 224 -16.57 8.13 -8.13
N GLY A 225 -16.89 7.07 -8.87
CA GLY A 225 -17.84 7.17 -9.97
C GLY A 225 -17.60 6.17 -11.10
N PRO A 226 -18.28 6.35 -12.25
CA PRO A 226 -18.12 5.49 -13.41
C PRO A 226 -16.71 5.62 -14.00
N THR A 227 -16.02 4.49 -14.13
CA THR A 227 -14.72 4.39 -14.79
C THR A 227 -14.71 3.21 -15.76
N THR A 228 -13.81 3.25 -16.74
CA THR A 228 -13.59 2.15 -17.68
C THR A 228 -12.10 1.95 -17.89
N LEU A 229 -11.67 0.70 -17.70
CA LEU A 229 -10.28 0.29 -17.69
C LEU A 229 -10.13 -0.98 -18.51
N THR A 230 -9.13 -1.03 -19.40
CA THR A 230 -8.80 -2.24 -20.15
C THR A 230 -7.47 -2.79 -19.69
N LEU A 231 -7.43 -4.05 -19.27
CA LEU A 231 -6.22 -4.83 -19.09
C LEU A 231 -5.94 -5.66 -20.35
N GLU A 232 -4.73 -5.56 -20.88
CA GLU A 232 -4.30 -6.30 -22.06
C GLU A 232 -2.85 -6.81 -21.92
N ALA A 233 -2.52 -7.92 -22.56
CA ALA A 233 -1.13 -8.33 -22.76
C ALA A 233 -0.55 -7.54 -23.94
N VAL A 234 0.67 -7.02 -23.81
CA VAL A 234 1.33 -6.24 -24.86
C VAL A 234 2.63 -6.91 -25.30
N ASP A 235 2.96 -6.80 -26.59
CA ASP A 235 4.14 -7.44 -27.17
C ASP A 235 5.43 -6.81 -26.62
N ALA A 236 6.06 -7.51 -25.67
CA ALA A 236 7.33 -7.15 -25.05
C ALA A 236 8.53 -7.31 -25.99
N THR A 237 8.35 -7.95 -27.13
CA THR A 237 9.40 -8.19 -28.14
C THR A 237 9.41 -7.13 -29.24
N ALA A 238 8.40 -6.24 -29.28
CA ALA A 238 8.30 -5.14 -30.22
C ALA A 238 9.12 -3.91 -29.79
N CYS A 239 9.95 -3.40 -30.70
CA CYS A 239 10.73 -2.17 -30.50
C CYS A 239 9.86 -0.95 -30.14
N THR A 240 8.62 -0.88 -30.63
CA THR A 240 7.66 0.19 -30.29
C THR A 240 7.24 0.16 -28.82
N THR A 241 6.91 -1.02 -28.27
CA THR A 241 6.60 -1.21 -26.85
C THR A 241 7.79 -0.82 -25.99
N TYR A 242 8.96 -1.40 -26.28
CA TYR A 242 10.21 -1.10 -25.57
C TYR A 242 10.55 0.41 -25.59
N CYS A 243 10.55 1.03 -26.77
CA CYS A 243 10.93 2.43 -26.91
C CYS A 243 9.93 3.38 -26.24
N GLY A 244 8.64 3.02 -26.20
CA GLY A 244 7.63 3.75 -25.44
C GLY A 244 7.93 3.73 -23.94
N LEU A 245 8.23 2.55 -23.38
CA LEU A 245 8.59 2.39 -21.96
C LEU A 245 9.87 3.14 -21.61
N VAL A 246 10.98 2.87 -22.30
CA VAL A 246 12.30 3.42 -21.92
C VAL A 246 12.34 4.94 -22.05
N THR A 247 11.66 5.54 -23.04
CA THR A 247 11.63 7.01 -23.18
C THR A 247 10.64 7.70 -22.23
N THR A 248 9.72 6.95 -21.61
CA THR A 248 8.83 7.45 -20.55
C THR A 248 9.48 7.33 -19.18
N ALA A 249 10.06 6.17 -18.86
CA ALA A 249 10.67 5.91 -17.55
C ALA A 249 12.07 6.53 -17.39
N CYS A 250 12.91 6.49 -18.43
CA CYS A 250 14.30 6.93 -18.38
C CYS A 250 14.45 8.34 -18.96
N THR A 251 14.31 9.35 -18.11
CA THR A 251 14.37 10.76 -18.48
C THR A 251 15.48 11.51 -17.74
N GLY A 252 15.73 12.78 -18.11
CA GLY A 252 16.74 13.62 -17.47
C GLY A 252 18.14 13.01 -17.53
N ALA A 253 18.81 12.88 -16.37
CA ALA A 253 20.15 12.31 -16.27
C ALA A 253 20.19 10.78 -16.51
N ALA A 254 19.07 10.08 -16.40
CA ALA A 254 18.96 8.64 -16.68
C ALA A 254 18.63 8.33 -18.15
N ALA A 255 18.42 9.36 -18.98
CA ALA A 255 17.98 9.20 -20.36
C ALA A 255 18.95 8.37 -21.23
N GLN A 256 18.41 7.32 -21.83
CA GLN A 256 19.17 6.37 -22.66
C GLN A 256 19.18 6.74 -24.15
N TYR A 257 18.15 7.49 -24.58
CA TYR A 257 17.97 7.94 -25.95
C TYR A 257 17.56 9.41 -25.95
N THR A 258 17.91 10.12 -27.02
CA THR A 258 17.53 11.54 -27.20
C THR A 258 16.09 11.73 -27.67
N SER A 259 15.44 10.69 -28.20
CA SER A 259 14.03 10.67 -28.59
C SER A 259 13.53 9.24 -28.79
N TYR A 260 12.20 9.07 -28.83
CA TYR A 260 11.54 7.82 -29.23
C TYR A 260 12.00 7.32 -30.61
N THR A 261 12.10 8.21 -31.60
CA THR A 261 12.60 7.86 -32.95
C THR A 261 14.04 7.37 -32.92
N HIS A 262 14.92 7.99 -32.14
CA HIS A 262 16.31 7.53 -32.00
C HIS A 262 16.39 6.15 -31.31
N CYS A 263 15.48 5.86 -30.36
CA CYS A 263 15.35 4.52 -29.80
C CYS A 263 14.92 3.49 -30.86
N LEU A 264 13.91 3.80 -31.69
CA LEU A 264 13.47 2.90 -32.77
C LEU A 264 14.59 2.64 -33.78
N ASP A 265 15.25 3.70 -34.28
CA ASP A 265 16.38 3.57 -35.20
C ASP A 265 17.48 2.68 -34.61
N TYR A 266 17.77 2.83 -33.31
CA TYR A 266 18.72 1.97 -32.62
C TYR A 266 18.24 0.51 -32.55
N CYS A 267 17.01 0.29 -32.08
CA CYS A 267 16.43 -1.03 -31.86
C CYS A 267 16.30 -1.84 -33.16
N GLU A 268 15.75 -1.23 -34.21
CA GLU A 268 15.42 -1.91 -35.46
C GLU A 268 16.59 -1.94 -36.46
N THR A 269 17.43 -0.91 -36.49
CA THR A 269 18.44 -0.73 -37.56
C THR A 269 19.89 -0.82 -37.09
N TRP A 270 20.29 -0.10 -36.05
CA TRP A 270 21.73 0.00 -35.68
C TRP A 270 22.22 -1.17 -34.84
N ALA A 271 21.48 -1.52 -33.79
CA ALA A 271 21.74 -2.70 -32.98
C ALA A 271 21.00 -3.93 -33.50
N ALA A 272 19.91 -3.73 -34.26
CA ALA A 272 19.05 -4.79 -34.81
C ALA A 272 18.73 -5.86 -33.73
N LEU A 273 18.18 -5.39 -32.61
CA LEU A 273 18.05 -6.17 -31.39
C LEU A 273 17.18 -7.41 -31.64
N PRO A 274 17.63 -8.61 -31.27
CA PRO A 274 16.81 -9.81 -31.36
C PRO A 274 15.57 -9.65 -30.46
N PRO A 275 14.37 -10.10 -30.90
CA PRO A 275 13.12 -9.95 -30.14
C PRO A 275 13.22 -10.52 -28.71
N GLY A 276 13.84 -11.70 -28.56
CA GLY A 276 13.98 -12.43 -27.29
C GLY A 276 12.77 -13.26 -26.91
N ASP A 277 12.90 -14.00 -25.83
CA ASP A 277 11.82 -14.73 -25.17
C ASP A 277 11.60 -14.17 -23.74
N PRO A 278 10.48 -13.49 -23.47
CA PRO A 278 10.15 -12.98 -22.14
C PRO A 278 10.24 -14.02 -21.00
N ALA A 279 10.02 -15.31 -21.26
CA ALA A 279 10.10 -16.34 -20.24
C ALA A 279 11.54 -16.83 -19.97
N ALA A 280 12.47 -16.65 -20.92
CA ALA A 280 13.84 -17.18 -20.85
C ALA A 280 14.93 -16.09 -20.71
N ASP A 281 14.64 -14.85 -21.11
CA ASP A 281 15.57 -13.72 -21.16
C ASP A 281 15.30 -12.60 -20.11
N PRO A 282 14.95 -12.86 -18.83
CA PRO A 282 14.58 -11.77 -17.91
C PRO A 282 15.77 -10.87 -17.52
N THR A 283 16.98 -11.44 -17.40
CA THR A 283 18.23 -10.71 -17.13
C THR A 283 19.41 -11.47 -17.76
N GLY A 284 20.27 -10.79 -18.52
CA GLY A 284 21.48 -11.36 -19.13
C GLY A 284 21.52 -11.43 -20.67
N ALA A 285 20.43 -11.11 -21.37
CA ALA A 285 20.35 -11.18 -22.83
C ALA A 285 20.17 -9.80 -23.49
N ASN A 286 20.89 -9.56 -24.59
CA ASN A 286 20.76 -8.31 -25.36
C ASN A 286 19.54 -8.33 -26.31
N THR A 287 18.35 -8.54 -25.76
CA THR A 287 17.09 -8.69 -26.51
C THR A 287 16.14 -7.53 -26.27
N VAL A 288 15.12 -7.37 -27.12
CA VAL A 288 14.04 -6.40 -26.91
C VAL A 288 13.26 -6.77 -25.63
N ALA A 289 12.94 -8.05 -25.43
CA ALA A 289 12.25 -8.55 -24.24
C ALA A 289 12.95 -8.19 -22.92
N CYS A 290 14.26 -8.47 -22.79
CA CYS A 290 15.04 -8.14 -21.59
C CYS A 290 15.05 -6.62 -21.35
N ARG A 291 15.29 -5.83 -22.40
CA ARG A 291 15.32 -4.37 -22.30
C ARG A 291 13.95 -3.75 -21.98
N ALA A 292 12.86 -4.37 -22.42
CA ALA A 292 11.50 -4.00 -22.08
C ALA A 292 11.15 -4.33 -20.63
N HIS A 293 11.64 -5.45 -20.10
CA HIS A 293 11.56 -5.80 -18.67
C HIS A 293 12.27 -4.73 -17.80
N GLU A 294 13.54 -4.42 -18.09
CA GLU A 294 14.29 -3.40 -17.35
C GLU A 294 13.65 -2.00 -17.47
N ALA A 295 13.11 -1.65 -18.65
CA ALA A 295 12.39 -0.39 -18.84
C ALA A 295 11.08 -0.31 -18.03
N ALA A 296 10.39 -1.43 -17.81
CA ALA A 296 9.18 -1.49 -16.98
C ALA A 296 9.49 -1.38 -15.48
N LEU A 297 10.66 -1.86 -15.03
CA LEU A 297 11.13 -1.74 -13.64
C LEU A 297 11.81 -0.39 -13.34
N ALA A 298 12.20 0.36 -14.37
CA ALA A 298 12.90 1.63 -14.23
C ALA A 298 12.21 2.73 -13.39
N PRO A 299 10.86 2.84 -13.31
CA PRO A 299 10.23 3.82 -12.41
C PRO A 299 10.59 3.65 -10.93
N ALA A 300 10.88 2.41 -10.48
CA ALA A 300 11.25 2.11 -9.09
C ALA A 300 12.75 2.29 -8.79
N ASP A 301 13.62 2.02 -9.77
CA ASP A 301 15.07 2.26 -9.67
C ASP A 301 15.65 2.77 -11.01
N PRO A 302 15.53 4.07 -11.32
CA PRO A 302 16.05 4.62 -12.56
C PRO A 302 17.58 4.53 -12.67
N ALA A 303 18.29 4.45 -11.55
CA ALA A 303 19.75 4.50 -11.52
C ALA A 303 20.38 3.19 -12.01
N THR A 304 19.81 2.04 -11.62
CA THR A 304 20.29 0.72 -12.06
C THR A 304 19.62 0.28 -13.37
N ARG A 305 18.30 0.48 -13.48
CA ARG A 305 17.47 -0.10 -14.54
C ARG A 305 17.61 0.61 -15.88
N CYS A 306 17.70 1.94 -15.88
CA CYS A 306 17.83 2.67 -17.15
C CYS A 306 19.11 2.31 -17.91
N PRO A 307 20.29 2.19 -17.28
CA PRO A 307 21.47 1.67 -17.96
C PRO A 307 21.28 0.29 -18.58
N ALA A 308 20.68 -0.67 -17.87
CA ALA A 308 20.41 -2.02 -18.37
C ALA A 308 19.40 -2.02 -19.55
N ALA A 309 18.33 -1.24 -19.41
CA ALA A 309 17.34 -1.04 -20.47
C ALA A 309 17.95 -0.41 -21.74
N GLY A 310 18.94 0.47 -21.61
CA GLY A 310 19.53 1.24 -22.72
C GLY A 310 20.93 0.82 -23.19
N PRO A 311 21.54 1.58 -24.11
CA PRO A 311 22.84 1.22 -24.69
C PRO A 311 24.00 1.44 -23.70
N THR A 312 23.77 2.15 -22.58
CA THR A 312 24.82 2.42 -21.59
C THR A 312 25.18 1.20 -20.73
N GLY A 313 24.31 0.19 -20.64
CA GLY A 313 24.57 -1.13 -20.04
C GLY A 313 25.53 -2.04 -20.83
N ALA A 314 26.34 -1.48 -21.74
CA ALA A 314 27.42 -2.16 -22.47
C ALA A 314 27.01 -3.41 -23.27
N GLY A 315 25.74 -3.53 -23.66
CA GLY A 315 25.23 -4.69 -24.40
C GLY A 315 24.73 -5.84 -23.54
N THR A 316 24.64 -5.65 -22.21
CA THR A 316 23.89 -6.51 -21.30
C THR A 316 22.74 -5.73 -20.67
N CYS A 317 21.53 -6.16 -20.98
CA CYS A 317 20.54 -6.41 -19.93
C CYS A 317 20.91 -7.76 -19.29
#